data_AF-A0A528D127-F1
#
_entry.id   AF-A0A528D127-F1
#
_cell.length_a   1.000
_cell.length_b   1.000
_cell.length_c   1.000
_cell.angle_alpha   90.00
_cell.angle_beta   90.00
_cell.angle_gamma   90.00
#
_symmetry.space_group_name_H-M   'P 1'
#
loop_
_entity.id
_entity.type
_entity.pdbx_description
1 polymer ?
#
loop_
_entity_poly.entity_id
_entity_poly.type
_entity_poly.pdbx_seq_one_letter_code
_entity_poly.pdbx_strand_id
1 'polypeptide(L)'
;MFEHFWRAVAIGIGATALMDLWAIFLNTVFAQPRPNWGLVGRWVWHLRDGKVFHDDIGEAAPYAHESALGWAFHYFVGIVYGII
;
A
#
# COMPACT_ATOMS: atom_id res chain seq x y z
N MET A 1 20.35 -19.91 4.75
CA MET A 1 19.61 -19.34 3.61
C MET A 1 18.26 -18.76 4.05
N PHE A 2 17.38 -19.53 4.70
CA PHE A 2 16.06 -19.05 5.16
C PHE A 2 16.08 -17.92 6.20
N GLU A 3 17.12 -17.83 7.03
CA GLU A 3 17.21 -16.77 8.05
C GLU A 3 17.29 -15.36 7.44
N HIS A 4 18.06 -15.18 6.35
CA HIS A 4 18.15 -13.90 5.66
C HIS A 4 16.82 -13.49 5.04
N PHE A 5 16.06 -14.44 4.51
CA PHE A 5 14.73 -14.21 3.96
C PHE A 5 13.75 -13.70 5.02
N TRP A 6 13.69 -14.35 6.18
CA TRP A 6 12.78 -13.92 7.26
C TRP A 6 13.16 -12.56 7.85
N ARG A 7 14.46 -12.27 7.94
CA ARG A 7 14.95 -10.93 8.33
C ARG A 7 14.52 -9.87 7.30
N ALA A 8 14.68 -10.15 6.02
CA ALA A 8 14.23 -9.28 4.93
C ALA A 8 12.72 -8.98 5.00
N VAL A 9 11.89 -10.02 5.18
CA VAL A 9 10.43 -9.87 5.37
C VAL A 9 10.12 -8.98 6.58
N ALA A 10 10.77 -9.22 7.73
CA ALA A 10 10.56 -8.44 8.94
C ALA A 10 10.97 -6.97 8.75
N ILE A 11 12.09 -6.72 8.05
CA ILE A 11 12.55 -5.36 7.71
C ILE A 11 11.53 -4.67 6.81
N GLY A 12 11.03 -5.34 5.76
CA GLY A 12 10.03 -4.78 4.85
C GLY A 12 8.73 -4.39 5.56
N ILE A 13 8.21 -5.28 6.42
CA ILE A 13 7.03 -4.98 7.26
C ILE A 13 7.30 -3.81 8.19
N GLY A 14 8.43 -3.82 8.90
CA GLY A 14 8.80 -2.78 9.86
C GLY A 14 8.98 -1.41 9.21
N ALA A 15 9.63 -1.35 8.05
CA ALA A 15 9.79 -0.12 7.28
C ALA A 15 8.44 0.43 6.80
N THR A 16 7.55 -0.44 6.33
CA THR A 16 6.19 -0.07 5.89
C THR A 16 5.39 0.51 7.06
N ALA A 17 5.38 -0.19 8.20
CA ALA A 17 4.70 0.28 9.40
C ALA A 17 5.28 1.61 9.93
N LEU A 18 6.59 1.81 9.86
CA LEU A 18 7.22 3.07 10.25
C LEU A 18 6.75 4.24 9.36
N MET A 19 6.59 4.02 8.05
CA MET A 19 6.04 5.02 7.13
C MET A 19 4.57 5.32 7.46
N ASP A 20 3.78 4.31 7.86
CA ASP A 20 2.39 4.53 8.28
C ASP A 20 2.33 5.39 9.55
N LEU A 21 3.19 5.11 10.54
CA LEU A 21 3.31 5.93 11.75
C LEU A 21 3.76 7.35 11.43
N TRP A 22 4.67 7.51 10.47
CA TRP A 22 5.10 8.82 9.99
C TRP A 22 3.95 9.59 9.34
N ALA A 23 3.13 8.94 8.51
CA ALA A 23 1.95 9.55 7.91
C ALA A 23 0.92 9.97 8.98
N ILE A 24 0.76 9.19 10.05
CA ILE A 24 -0.07 9.57 11.20
C ILE A 24 0.51 10.82 11.88
N PHE A 25 1.82 10.84 12.14
CA PHE A 25 2.49 12.01 12.73
C PHE A 25 2.32 13.27 11.87
N LEU A 26 2.50 13.16 10.55
CA LEU A 26 2.30 14.30 9.65
C LEU A 26 0.85 14.79 9.65
N ASN A 27 -0.10 13.87 9.73
CA ASN A 27 -1.51 14.20 9.83
C ASN A 27 -1.87 14.90 11.14
N THR A 28 -1.32 14.44 12.27
CA THR A 28 -1.65 14.99 13.58
C THR A 28 -0.96 16.31 13.86
N VAL A 29 0.30 16.47 13.44
CA VAL A 29 1.11 17.66 13.74
C VAL A 29 0.98 18.75 12.68
N PHE A 30 0.87 18.37 11.40
CA PHE A 30 0.87 19.31 10.28
C PHE A 30 -0.46 19.34 9.51
N ALA A 31 -1.48 18.61 9.96
CA ALA A 31 -2.79 18.48 9.28
C ALA A 31 -2.69 17.97 7.83
N GLN A 32 -1.59 17.31 7.46
CA GLN A 32 -1.42 16.77 6.12
C GLN A 32 -2.39 15.59 5.90
N PRO A 33 -3.13 15.53 4.77
CA PRO A 33 -3.99 14.39 4.47
C PRO A 33 -3.21 13.06 4.47
N ARG A 34 -3.81 12.01 5.03
CA ARG A 34 -3.24 10.66 5.00
C ARG A 34 -3.41 10.02 3.62
N PRO A 35 -2.53 9.09 3.22
CA PRO A 35 -2.71 8.30 2.02
C PRO A 35 -4.06 7.58 2.03
N ASN A 36 -4.78 7.62 0.90
CA ASN A 36 -6.00 6.85 0.71
C ASN A 36 -5.67 5.52 0.03
N TRP A 37 -5.45 4.48 0.84
CA TRP A 37 -5.19 3.13 0.34
C TRP A 37 -6.37 2.53 -0.43
N GLY A 38 -7.59 3.04 -0.26
CA GLY A 38 -8.74 2.63 -1.07
C GLY A 38 -8.53 2.87 -2.56
N LEU A 39 -7.94 4.01 -2.95
CA LEU A 39 -7.64 4.29 -4.36
C LEU A 39 -6.60 3.34 -4.93
N VAL A 40 -5.60 2.96 -4.13
CA VAL A 40 -4.61 1.96 -4.52
C VAL A 40 -5.28 0.60 -4.73
N GLY A 41 -6.14 0.17 -3.82
CA GLY A 41 -6.85 -1.10 -4.01
C GLY A 41 -7.85 -1.07 -5.16
N ARG A 42 -8.48 0.08 -5.44
CA ARG A 42 -9.30 0.26 -6.64
C ARG A 42 -8.45 0.10 -7.89
N TRP A 43 -7.25 0.68 -7.91
CA TRP A 43 -6.30 0.49 -9.01
C TRP A 43 -5.91 -0.99 -9.17
N VAL A 44 -5.52 -1.66 -8.08
CA VAL A 44 -5.17 -3.10 -8.09
C VAL A 44 -6.33 -3.95 -8.60
N TRP A 45 -7.56 -3.63 -8.20
CA TRP A 45 -8.76 -4.36 -8.64
C TRP A 45 -8.94 -4.30 -10.15
N HIS A 46 -8.75 -3.14 -10.78
CA HIS A 46 -8.92 -2.97 -12.23
C HIS A 46 -7.76 -3.55 -13.06
N LEU A 47 -6.62 -3.90 -12.45
CA LEU A 47 -5.55 -4.60 -13.15
C LEU A 47 -6.00 -5.94 -13.73
N ARG A 48 -6.92 -6.64 -13.06
CA ARG A 48 -7.47 -7.91 -13.56
C ARG A 48 -8.22 -7.75 -14.90
N ASP A 49 -8.73 -6.55 -15.16
CA ASP A 49 -9.46 -6.18 -16.37
C ASP A 49 -8.49 -5.58 -17.42
N GLY A 50 -7.17 -5.65 -17.17
CA GLY A 50 -6.12 -5.11 -18.04
C GLY A 50 -5.98 -3.59 -18.00
N LYS A 51 -6.75 -2.89 -17.17
CA LYS A 51 -6.73 -1.42 -17.09
C LYS A 51 -5.68 -0.95 -16.10
N VAL A 52 -4.48 -0.68 -16.61
CA VAL A 52 -3.35 -0.17 -15.80
C VAL A 52 -3.46 1.34 -15.59
N PHE A 53 -3.84 2.09 -16.63
CA PHE A 53 -3.92 3.55 -16.59
C PHE A 53 -5.38 4.02 -16.48
N HIS A 54 -5.59 5.05 -15.66
CA HIS A 54 -6.88 5.70 -15.42
C HIS A 54 -6.67 7.20 -15.53
N ASP A 55 -7.58 7.91 -16.20
CA ASP A 55 -7.54 9.39 -16.24
C ASP A 55 -7.72 9.98 -14.85
N ASP A 56 -8.68 9.42 -14.10
CA ASP A 56 -8.84 9.61 -12.67
C ASP A 56 -9.23 8.27 -12.02
N ILE A 57 -8.47 7.84 -11.02
CA ILE A 57 -8.78 6.60 -10.28
C ILE A 57 -9.98 6.79 -9.33
N GLY A 58 -10.26 8.02 -8.89
CA GLY A 58 -11.41 8.36 -8.06
C GLY A 58 -12.76 8.07 -8.73
N GLU A 59 -12.80 8.22 -10.05
CA GLU A 59 -13.99 8.00 -10.89
C GLU A 59 -14.13 6.55 -11.40
N ALA A 60 -13.11 5.70 -11.21
CA ALA A 60 -13.20 4.29 -11.58
C ALA A 60 -14.23 3.56 -10.72
N ALA A 61 -14.82 2.46 -11.20
CA ALA A 61 -15.88 1.76 -10.47
C ALA A 61 -15.38 1.28 -9.08
N PRO A 62 -16.07 1.60 -7.97
CA PRO A 62 -15.60 1.23 -6.63
C PRO A 62 -15.62 -0.29 -6.44
N TYR A 63 -14.68 -0.79 -5.61
CA TYR A 63 -14.69 -2.17 -5.14
C TYR A 63 -14.94 -2.21 -3.64
N ALA A 64 -15.84 -3.09 -3.20
CA ALA A 64 -16.28 -3.14 -1.80
C ALA A 64 -15.14 -3.34 -0.79
N HIS A 65 -14.04 -3.98 -1.22
CA HIS A 65 -12.87 -4.23 -0.37
C HIS A 65 -11.62 -3.48 -0.84
N GLU A 66 -11.78 -2.35 -1.54
CA GLU A 66 -10.66 -1.57 -2.10
C GLU A 66 -9.68 -1.11 -1.01
N SER A 67 -10.15 -0.66 0.15
CA SER A 67 -9.24 -0.30 1.25
C SER A 67 -8.41 -1.49 1.73
N ALA A 68 -9.02 -2.66 1.92
CA ALA A 68 -8.32 -3.85 2.39
C ALA A 68 -7.30 -4.35 1.34
N LEU A 69 -7.70 -4.34 0.06
CA LEU A 69 -6.83 -4.71 -1.05
C LEU A 69 -5.64 -3.75 -1.19
N GLY A 70 -5.88 -2.45 -1.03
CA GLY A 70 -4.83 -1.43 -1.07
C GLY A 70 -3.83 -1.57 0.07
N TRP A 71 -4.30 -1.81 1.30
CA TRP A 71 -3.44 -2.10 2.44
C TRP A 71 -2.62 -3.38 2.25
N ALA A 72 -3.25 -4.45 1.74
CA ALA A 72 -2.54 -5.69 1.44
C ALA A 72 -1.45 -5.47 0.38
N PHE A 73 -1.76 -4.70 -0.66
CA PHE A 73 -0.80 -4.37 -1.71
C PHE A 73 0.35 -3.49 -1.20
N HIS A 74 0.07 -2.50 -0.34
CA HIS A 74 1.08 -1.67 0.32
C HIS A 74 2.11 -2.50 1.09
N TYR A 75 1.65 -3.40 1.96
CA TYR A 75 2.54 -4.30 2.71
C TYR A 75 3.23 -5.33 1.81
N PHE A 76 2.56 -5.82 0.77
CA PHE A 76 3.18 -6.71 -0.22
C PHE A 76 4.38 -6.04 -0.89
N VAL A 77 4.22 -4.80 -1.37
CA VAL A 77 5.31 -4.04 -1.99
C VAL A 77 6.45 -3.84 -0.99
N GLY A 78 6.16 -3.42 0.24
CA GLY A 78 7.18 -3.25 1.28
C GLY A 78 7.95 -4.52 1.61
N ILE A 79 7.28 -5.67 1.68
CA ILE A 79 7.92 -6.99 1.87
C ILE A 79 8.82 -7.32 0.68
N VAL A 80 8.33 -7.16 -0.55
CA VAL A 80 9.12 -7.43 -1.76
C VAL A 80 10.38 -6.57 -1.79
N TYR A 81 10.27 -5.27 -1.49
CA TYR A 81 11.43 -4.37 -1.37
C TYR A 81 12.42 -4.79 -0.27
N GLY A 82 11.95 -5.39 0.82
CA GLY A 82 12.84 -5.93 1.85
C GLY A 82 13.61 -7.17 1.41
N ILE A 83 13.07 -7.93 0.44
CA ILE A 83 13.64 -9.20 -0.06
C ILE A 83 14.66 -8.99 -1.19
N ILE A 84 14.43 -8.03 -2.09
CA ILE A 84 15.26 -7.77 -3.28
C ILE A 84 16.37 -6.75 -3.01
#